data_AF-A0A843DS35-F1
#
_entry.id   AF-A0A843DS35-F1
#
_cell.length_a   1.000
_cell.length_b   1.000
_cell.length_c   1.000
_cell.angle_alpha   90.00
_cell.angle_beta   90.00
_cell.angle_gamma   90.00
#
_symmetry.space_group_name_H-M   'P 1'
#
loop_
_entity.id
_entity.type
_entity.pdbx_description
1 polymer ?
#
loop_
_entity_poly.entity_id
_entity_poly.type
_entity_poly.pdbx_seq_one_letter_code
_entity_poly.pdbx_strand_id
1 'polypeptide(L)'
;VARIAGVVTREDVLAAMNNARSLEQQIADRQAEGTMSYQLFDVKGSKVGQVNGLAALDPGNGMAEYSGIMLPIVAACVPAIHKDGGQIIATGKLGEIAKEAVQNISAVLKSIIGEEMGKYDIHLEYIGTYEGVEGDSASVTMTTVILSAYYNIPIRQNVAMTGSLNVRGMVLPIGAATAKLEAAAGAGVTVGLVPISNLKDVMIRKKFSDTMEVYGMTTYRDVAEYAFEDCPAKDELLKKLDHLNPAGSTAVKWVPPVEKEVSEEDRKALEDAIKKEEEEEAAAAAPAPETGSDDSDSLIPSGDAVAVANTEE
;
A
#
# COMPACT_ATOMS: atom_id res chain seq x y z
N VAL A 1 -2.11 -12.81 24.15
CA VAL A 1 -3.04 -13.81 23.58
C VAL A 1 -2.81 -15.12 24.32
N ALA A 2 -3.75 -15.53 25.17
CA ALA A 2 -3.63 -16.81 25.87
C ALA A 2 -3.80 -17.93 24.84
N ARG A 3 -2.73 -18.68 24.56
CA ARG A 3 -2.79 -19.87 23.70
C ARG A 3 -3.58 -20.96 24.42
N ILE A 4 -4.59 -21.50 23.75
CA ILE A 4 -5.35 -22.68 24.20
C ILE A 4 -5.03 -23.90 23.32
N ALA A 5 -4.34 -23.73 22.17
CA ALA A 5 -4.04 -24.80 21.21
C ALA A 5 -2.55 -24.88 20.85
N GLY A 6 -2.05 -26.11 20.65
CA GLY A 6 -0.67 -26.42 20.22
C GLY A 6 -0.37 -26.15 18.73
N VAL A 7 -1.38 -25.78 17.94
CA VAL A 7 -1.24 -25.47 16.51
C VAL A 7 -1.33 -23.97 16.28
N VAL A 8 -0.44 -23.40 15.46
CA VAL A 8 -0.56 -22.02 14.99
C VAL A 8 -1.48 -21.98 13.77
N THR A 9 -2.63 -21.33 13.91
CA THR A 9 -3.59 -21.15 12.80
C THR A 9 -3.29 -19.88 12.00
N ARG A 10 -3.91 -19.74 10.81
CA ARG A 10 -3.87 -18.50 10.03
C ARG A 10 -4.39 -17.30 10.84
N GLU A 11 -5.43 -17.50 11.63
CA GLU A 11 -6.02 -16.45 12.47
C GLU A 11 -5.04 -16.01 13.56
N ASP A 12 -4.29 -16.95 14.14
CA ASP A 12 -3.24 -16.63 15.10
C ASP A 12 -2.12 -15.80 14.46
N VAL A 13 -1.68 -16.16 13.24
CA VAL A 13 -0.66 -15.39 12.51
C VAL A 13 -1.16 -13.99 12.19
N LEU A 14 -2.39 -13.85 11.70
CA LEU A 14 -2.98 -12.54 11.39
C LEU A 14 -3.15 -11.67 12.65
N ALA A 15 -3.55 -12.27 13.77
CA ALA A 15 -3.63 -11.58 15.06
C ALA A 15 -2.25 -11.18 15.58
N ALA A 16 -1.25 -12.06 15.45
CA ALA A 16 0.13 -11.79 15.81
C ALA A 16 0.72 -10.65 14.97
N MET A 17 0.50 -10.63 13.66
CA MET A 17 0.94 -9.54 12.78
C MET A 17 0.40 -8.17 13.23
N ASN A 18 -0.85 -8.10 13.68
CA ASN A 18 -1.42 -6.84 14.19
C ASN A 18 -0.82 -6.43 15.54
N ASN A 19 -0.55 -7.40 16.43
CA ASN A 19 -0.02 -7.12 17.77
C ASN A 19 1.51 -6.86 17.78
N ALA A 20 2.23 -7.41 16.80
CA ALA A 20 3.69 -7.31 16.69
C ALA A 20 4.16 -6.12 15.84
N ARG A 21 3.27 -5.19 15.47
CA ARG A 21 3.64 -3.97 14.73
C ARG A 21 4.62 -3.12 15.52
N SER A 22 5.62 -2.58 14.83
CA SER A 22 6.60 -1.67 15.44
C SER A 22 5.93 -0.37 15.92
N LEU A 23 6.60 0.36 16.81
CA LEU A 23 6.10 1.65 17.28
C LEU A 23 5.95 2.66 16.13
N GLU A 24 6.88 2.64 15.18
CA GLU A 24 6.87 3.50 14.00
C GLU A 24 5.66 3.19 13.11
N GLN A 25 5.35 1.91 12.88
CA GLN A 25 4.16 1.51 12.14
C GLN A 25 2.88 1.94 12.87
N GLN A 26 2.82 1.79 14.20
CA GLN A 26 1.67 2.24 14.98
C GLN A 26 1.47 3.77 14.92
N ILE A 27 2.56 4.54 14.85
CA ILE A 27 2.50 6.00 14.66
C ILE A 27 1.95 6.32 13.27
N ALA A 28 2.47 5.67 12.22
CA ALA A 28 2.01 5.87 10.84
C ALA A 28 0.52 5.48 10.67
N ASP A 29 0.10 4.37 11.26
CA ASP A 29 -1.30 3.92 11.23
C ASP A 29 -2.21 4.92 11.93
N ARG A 30 -1.82 5.43 13.11
CA ARG A 30 -2.59 6.45 13.83
C ARG A 30 -2.72 7.74 13.01
N GLN A 31 -1.67 8.11 12.27
CA GLN A 31 -1.71 9.26 11.38
C GLN A 31 -2.64 9.04 10.18
N ALA A 32 -2.61 7.85 9.58
CA ALA A 32 -3.52 7.47 8.50
C ALA A 32 -4.99 7.51 8.98
N GLU A 33 -5.28 6.93 10.14
CA GLU A 33 -6.60 6.96 10.78
C GLU A 33 -7.07 8.40 11.07
N GLY A 34 -6.18 9.23 11.63
CA GLY A 34 -6.46 10.64 11.89
C GLY A 34 -6.81 11.41 10.61
N THR A 35 -6.09 11.15 9.52
CA THR A 35 -6.35 11.77 8.20
C THR A 35 -7.69 11.33 7.62
N MET A 36 -8.04 10.04 7.73
CA MET A 36 -9.33 9.52 7.26
C MET A 36 -10.52 10.13 8.00
N SER A 37 -10.36 10.50 9.28
CA SER A 37 -11.47 11.05 10.09
C SER A 37 -12.04 12.37 9.57
N TYR A 38 -11.24 13.16 8.84
CA TYR A 38 -11.67 14.43 8.25
C TYR A 38 -12.30 14.27 6.84
N GLN A 39 -12.32 13.05 6.30
CA GLN A 39 -12.88 12.64 5.01
C GLN A 39 -12.92 13.75 3.94
N LEU A 40 -11.73 14.12 3.46
CA LEU A 40 -11.55 15.19 2.46
C LEU A 40 -11.77 14.73 1.01
N PHE A 41 -12.51 13.64 0.81
CA PHE A 41 -12.70 12.97 -0.47
C PHE A 41 -14.09 12.32 -0.56
N ASP A 42 -14.52 12.08 -1.79
CA ASP A 42 -15.74 11.34 -2.09
C ASP A 42 -15.40 9.97 -2.67
N VAL A 43 -16.27 8.99 -2.44
CA VAL A 43 -16.16 7.65 -3.02
C VAL A 43 -17.35 7.26 -3.89
N LYS A 44 -18.29 8.19 -4.10
CA LYS A 44 -19.51 7.99 -4.88
C LYS A 44 -19.74 9.16 -5.81
N GLY A 45 -20.39 8.89 -6.94
CA GLY A 45 -20.66 9.87 -7.98
C GLY A 45 -19.41 10.26 -8.77
N SER A 46 -19.46 11.44 -9.37
CA SER A 46 -18.41 11.96 -10.25
C SER A 46 -18.17 13.44 -10.02
N LYS A 47 -16.93 13.91 -10.17
CA LYS A 47 -16.59 15.33 -10.02
C LYS A 47 -15.60 15.79 -11.07
N VAL A 48 -15.76 17.01 -11.55
CA VAL A 48 -14.77 17.67 -12.41
C VAL A 48 -13.68 18.26 -11.52
N GLY A 49 -12.42 18.06 -11.90
CA GLY A 49 -11.27 18.65 -11.23
C GLY A 49 -11.00 18.12 -9.82
N GLN A 50 -11.53 16.94 -9.47
CA GLN A 50 -11.24 16.26 -8.19
C GLN A 50 -11.02 14.76 -8.42
N VAL A 51 -9.91 14.23 -7.90
CA VAL A 51 -9.53 12.81 -8.06
C VAL A 51 -8.97 12.24 -6.76
N ASN A 52 -9.15 10.93 -6.58
CA ASN A 52 -8.57 10.19 -5.49
C ASN A 52 -7.20 9.60 -5.89
N GLY A 53 -6.13 10.24 -5.44
CA GLY A 53 -4.78 9.66 -5.46
C GLY A 53 -4.55 8.75 -4.25
N LEU A 54 -3.41 8.06 -4.26
CA LEU A 54 -2.96 7.21 -3.15
C LEU A 54 -1.51 7.51 -2.80
N ALA A 55 -1.23 7.63 -1.50
CA ALA A 55 0.11 7.77 -0.95
C ALA A 55 0.39 6.68 0.08
N ALA A 56 1.66 6.55 0.44
CA ALA A 56 2.12 5.65 1.47
C ALA A 56 3.05 6.41 2.41
N LEU A 57 2.83 6.25 3.71
CA LEU A 57 3.70 6.72 4.76
C LEU A 57 4.79 5.67 4.98
N ASP A 58 6.04 6.10 4.85
CA ASP A 58 7.21 5.28 5.14
C ASP A 58 7.58 5.46 6.63
N PRO A 59 7.52 4.40 7.45
CA PRO A 59 7.96 4.44 8.85
C PRO A 59 9.48 4.60 9.02
N GLY A 60 10.26 4.59 7.93
CA GLY A 60 11.64 5.11 7.88
C GLY A 60 12.74 4.17 8.39
N ASN A 61 12.40 2.95 8.81
CA ASN A 61 13.37 2.00 9.38
C ASN A 61 13.52 0.69 8.58
N GLY A 62 12.88 0.57 7.41
CA GLY A 62 13.01 -0.56 6.48
C GLY A 62 12.47 -1.91 6.97
N MET A 63 12.10 -2.02 8.25
CA MET A 63 11.55 -3.23 8.88
C MET A 63 10.03 -3.15 9.04
N ALA A 64 9.48 -1.94 9.15
CA ALA A 64 8.06 -1.71 9.27
C ALA A 64 7.36 -1.62 7.91
N GLU A 65 6.11 -2.08 7.85
CA GLU A 65 5.29 -1.98 6.65
C GLU A 65 4.83 -0.54 6.41
N TYR A 66 4.64 -0.19 5.13
CA TYR A 66 4.06 1.09 4.74
C TYR A 66 2.59 1.20 5.18
N SER A 67 2.18 2.40 5.61
CA SER A 67 0.77 2.70 5.87
C SER A 67 0.19 3.53 4.73
N GLY A 68 -0.85 3.03 4.05
CA GLY A 68 -1.46 3.72 2.92
C GLY A 68 -2.41 4.82 3.35
N ILE A 69 -2.49 5.91 2.58
CA ILE A 69 -3.44 7.01 2.79
C ILE A 69 -4.09 7.44 1.49
N MET A 70 -5.35 7.88 1.58
CA MET A 70 -6.03 8.57 0.49
C MET A 70 -5.40 9.95 0.28
N LEU A 71 -5.10 10.28 -0.97
CA LEU A 71 -4.50 11.55 -1.36
C LEU A 71 -5.40 12.27 -2.36
N PRO A 72 -6.45 12.96 -1.89
CA PRO A 72 -7.31 13.76 -2.78
C PRO A 72 -6.50 14.90 -3.41
N ILE A 73 -6.60 15.01 -4.73
CA ILE A 73 -6.00 16.10 -5.50
C ILE A 73 -7.11 16.83 -6.24
N VAL A 74 -7.07 18.16 -6.19
CA VAL A 74 -7.97 19.02 -6.98
C VAL A 74 -7.18 19.86 -7.97
N ALA A 75 -7.83 20.21 -9.08
CA ALA A 75 -7.28 21.16 -10.02
C ALA A 75 -8.33 22.11 -10.58
N ALA A 76 -7.89 23.32 -10.90
CA ALA A 76 -8.68 24.34 -11.57
C ALA A 76 -7.84 25.01 -12.66
N CYS A 77 -8.47 25.27 -13.81
CA CYS A 77 -7.87 26.03 -14.89
C CYS A 77 -8.43 27.45 -14.88
N VAL A 78 -7.56 28.45 -14.79
CA VAL A 78 -7.92 29.87 -14.85
C VAL A 78 -7.19 30.55 -16.02
N PRO A 79 -7.76 31.57 -16.68
CA PRO A 79 -7.04 32.28 -17.74
C PRO A 79 -5.71 32.85 -17.23
N ALA A 80 -4.64 32.62 -17.99
CA ALA A 80 -3.32 33.12 -17.64
C ALA A 80 -3.29 34.66 -17.72
N ILE A 81 -2.76 35.30 -16.68
CA ILE A 81 -2.64 36.77 -16.60
C ILE A 81 -1.23 37.24 -17.04
N HIS A 82 -0.27 36.31 -17.08
CA HIS A 82 1.13 36.60 -17.39
C HIS A 82 1.39 36.65 -18.90
N LYS A 83 2.32 37.54 -19.31
CA LYS A 83 2.77 37.65 -20.71
C LYS A 83 3.60 36.45 -21.18
N ASP A 84 4.17 35.70 -20.24
CA ASP A 84 5.10 34.60 -20.50
C ASP A 84 4.40 33.24 -20.73
N GLY A 85 3.06 33.25 -20.78
CA GLY A 85 2.23 32.07 -20.96
C GLY A 85 1.75 31.44 -19.65
N GLY A 86 0.83 30.48 -19.78
CA GLY A 86 0.24 29.73 -18.68
C GLY A 86 1.19 28.70 -18.07
N GLN A 87 1.04 28.47 -16.76
CA GLN A 87 1.90 27.57 -15.98
C GLN A 87 1.10 26.58 -15.13
N ILE A 88 1.75 25.49 -14.71
CA ILE A 88 1.20 24.58 -13.69
C ILE A 88 1.72 25.02 -12.32
N ILE A 89 0.80 25.35 -11.41
CA ILE A 89 1.08 25.81 -10.06
C ILE A 89 0.61 24.73 -9.10
N ALA A 90 1.54 23.91 -8.60
CA ALA A 90 1.25 22.81 -7.68
C ALA A 90 1.55 23.19 -6.21
N THR A 91 0.58 22.99 -5.32
CA THR A 91 0.68 23.29 -3.87
C THR A 91 0.48 22.03 -3.02
N GLY A 92 0.95 22.07 -1.77
CA GLY A 92 0.90 20.93 -0.84
C GLY A 92 2.26 20.46 -0.32
N LYS A 93 3.24 21.38 -0.22
CA LYS A 93 4.62 21.12 0.28
C LYS A 93 5.32 19.99 -0.48
N LEU A 94 5.37 20.10 -1.81
CA LEU A 94 6.06 19.15 -2.66
C LEU A 94 7.57 19.21 -2.43
N GLY A 95 8.19 18.04 -2.26
CA GLY A 95 9.63 17.87 -2.27
C GLY A 95 10.21 17.82 -3.69
N GLU A 96 11.45 17.38 -3.83
CA GLU A 96 12.21 17.54 -5.09
C GLU A 96 11.68 16.63 -6.20
N ILE A 97 11.48 15.34 -5.92
CA ILE A 97 11.02 14.37 -6.93
C ILE A 97 9.58 14.68 -7.34
N ALA A 98 8.75 15.10 -6.39
CA ALA A 98 7.37 15.50 -6.69
C ALA A 98 7.31 16.74 -7.60
N LYS A 99 8.23 17.72 -7.43
CA LYS A 99 8.34 18.87 -8.33
C LYS A 99 8.81 18.48 -9.72
N GLU A 100 9.78 17.56 -9.83
CA GLU A 100 10.21 17.03 -11.12
C GLU A 100 9.07 16.25 -11.81
N ALA A 101 8.26 15.52 -11.05
CA ALA A 101 7.08 14.83 -11.58
C ALA A 101 6.09 15.82 -12.21
N VAL A 102 5.86 16.99 -11.61
CA VAL A 102 5.04 18.08 -12.20
C VAL A 102 5.61 18.55 -13.54
N GLN A 103 6.95 18.64 -13.67
CA GLN A 103 7.59 18.99 -14.94
C GLN A 103 7.42 17.88 -15.99
N ASN A 104 7.58 16.62 -15.60
CA ASN A 104 7.42 15.47 -16.49
C ASN A 104 6.00 15.38 -17.07
N ILE A 105 4.96 15.53 -16.23
CA ILE A 105 3.58 15.51 -16.71
C ILE A 105 3.26 16.72 -17.59
N SER A 106 3.96 17.86 -17.43
CA SER A 106 3.76 19.02 -18.29
C SER A 106 4.02 18.69 -19.77
N ALA A 107 5.01 17.85 -20.05
CA ALA A 107 5.28 17.39 -21.41
C ALA A 107 4.11 16.56 -21.98
N VAL A 108 3.55 15.66 -21.18
CA VAL A 108 2.39 14.83 -21.56
C VAL A 108 1.14 15.69 -21.77
N LEU A 109 0.89 16.64 -20.87
CA LEU A 109 -0.25 17.56 -20.98
C LEU A 109 -0.16 18.43 -22.23
N LYS A 110 1.03 18.94 -22.56
CA LYS A 110 1.28 19.72 -23.78
C LYS A 110 1.05 18.91 -25.05
N SER A 111 1.37 17.62 -25.07
CA SER A 111 1.11 16.78 -26.25
C SER A 111 -0.38 16.50 -26.48
N ILE A 112 -1.21 16.55 -25.43
CA ILE A 112 -2.66 16.30 -25.49
C ILE A 112 -3.45 17.60 -25.74
N ILE A 113 -3.14 18.64 -24.96
CA ILE A 113 -3.86 19.92 -24.98
C ILE A 113 -3.38 20.81 -26.13
N GLY A 114 -2.08 20.76 -26.46
CA GLY A 114 -1.47 21.63 -27.46
C GLY A 114 -1.20 23.05 -26.95
N GLU A 115 -1.09 23.99 -27.88
CA GLU A 115 -0.74 25.40 -27.61
C GLU A 115 -1.74 26.11 -26.68
N GLU A 116 -2.99 25.66 -26.65
CA GLU A 116 -4.03 26.19 -25.78
C GLU A 116 -3.68 26.08 -24.29
N MET A 117 -2.82 25.14 -23.89
CA MET A 117 -2.35 25.01 -22.52
C MET A 117 -1.66 26.30 -22.04
N GLY A 118 -0.97 27.00 -22.94
CA GLY A 118 -0.29 28.27 -22.65
C GLY A 118 -1.25 29.43 -22.38
N LYS A 119 -2.57 29.25 -22.50
CA LYS A 119 -3.57 30.29 -22.19
C LYS A 119 -4.12 30.19 -20.76
N TYR A 120 -3.73 29.16 -20.00
CA TYR A 120 -4.30 28.90 -18.68
C TYR A 120 -3.21 28.71 -17.62
N ASP A 121 -3.43 29.30 -16.45
CA ASP A 121 -2.78 28.87 -15.23
C ASP A 121 -3.56 27.68 -14.63
N ILE A 122 -2.84 26.59 -14.40
CA ILE A 122 -3.41 25.34 -13.91
C ILE A 122 -3.00 25.19 -12.46
N HIS A 123 -3.92 25.47 -11.56
CA HIS A 123 -3.72 25.29 -10.13
C HIS A 123 -3.99 23.84 -9.77
N LEU A 124 -3.03 23.19 -9.12
CA LEU A 124 -3.15 21.84 -8.60
C LEU A 124 -2.88 21.87 -7.10
N GLU A 125 -3.79 21.33 -6.31
CA GLU A 125 -3.69 21.29 -4.86
C GLU A 125 -3.79 19.87 -4.35
N TYR A 126 -2.77 19.45 -3.61
CA TYR A 126 -2.82 18.25 -2.79
C TYR A 126 -3.50 18.59 -1.47
N ILE A 127 -4.71 18.05 -1.25
CA ILE A 127 -5.52 18.40 -0.09
C ILE A 127 -5.01 17.65 1.15
N GLY A 128 -4.87 18.38 2.26
CA GLY A 128 -4.53 17.79 3.56
C GLY A 128 -3.07 17.37 3.72
N THR A 129 -2.16 17.74 2.82
CA THR A 129 -0.74 17.35 2.86
C THR A 129 0.12 18.28 3.71
N TYR A 130 -0.22 18.39 5.00
CA TYR A 130 0.48 19.28 5.94
C TYR A 130 1.95 18.90 6.17
N GLU A 131 2.29 17.62 6.01
CA GLU A 131 3.66 17.09 6.15
C GLU A 131 4.45 17.08 4.84
N GLY A 132 3.77 17.36 3.71
CA GLY A 132 4.38 17.37 2.39
C GLY A 132 4.11 16.12 1.57
N VAL A 133 4.57 16.18 0.32
CA VAL A 133 4.44 15.12 -0.69
C VAL A 133 5.79 14.91 -1.33
N GLU A 134 6.23 13.66 -1.39
CA GLU A 134 7.49 13.26 -2.00
C GLU A 134 7.28 12.09 -2.99
N GLY A 135 8.17 11.97 -3.97
CA GLY A 135 8.09 10.96 -5.02
C GLY A 135 7.16 11.32 -6.18
N ASP A 136 7.12 10.45 -7.18
CA ASP A 136 6.42 10.66 -8.46
C ASP A 136 5.14 9.81 -8.63
N SER A 137 4.75 9.07 -7.59
CA SER A 137 3.66 8.09 -7.66
C SER A 137 2.24 8.68 -7.83
N ALA A 138 2.12 10.01 -7.79
CA ALA A 138 0.89 10.76 -8.07
C ALA A 138 0.85 11.31 -9.52
N SER A 139 1.82 11.00 -10.38
CA SER A 139 1.89 11.56 -11.73
C SER A 139 0.64 11.28 -12.57
N VAL A 140 0.16 10.03 -12.60
CA VAL A 140 -1.10 9.68 -13.30
C VAL A 140 -2.31 10.42 -12.73
N THR A 141 -2.32 10.62 -11.41
CA THR A 141 -3.38 11.32 -10.68
C THR A 141 -3.41 12.80 -11.08
N MET A 142 -2.24 13.44 -11.08
CA MET A 142 -2.08 14.84 -11.49
C MET A 142 -2.49 15.05 -12.95
N THR A 143 -2.05 14.20 -13.87
CA THR A 143 -2.45 14.30 -15.28
C THR A 143 -3.97 14.19 -15.43
N THR A 144 -4.60 13.28 -14.70
CA THR A 144 -6.05 13.05 -14.77
C THR A 144 -6.86 14.23 -14.24
N VAL A 145 -6.50 14.78 -13.08
CA VAL A 145 -7.23 15.93 -12.52
C VAL A 145 -7.07 17.18 -13.37
N ILE A 146 -5.91 17.39 -14.00
CA ILE A 146 -5.68 18.52 -14.89
C ILE A 146 -6.51 18.38 -16.17
N LEU A 147 -6.50 17.20 -16.80
CA LEU A 147 -7.32 16.98 -18.00
C LEU A 147 -8.81 17.06 -17.70
N SER A 148 -9.24 16.62 -16.51
CA SER A 148 -10.61 16.82 -16.03
C SER A 148 -10.97 18.30 -15.95
N ALA A 149 -10.15 19.10 -15.27
CA ALA A 149 -10.39 20.53 -15.08
C ALA A 149 -10.37 21.28 -16.42
N TYR A 150 -9.47 20.90 -17.33
CA TYR A 150 -9.32 21.54 -18.63
C TYR A 150 -10.47 21.20 -19.60
N TYR A 151 -10.81 19.92 -19.74
CA TYR A 151 -11.86 19.47 -20.67
C TYR A 151 -13.27 19.42 -20.04
N ASN A 152 -13.39 19.78 -18.76
CA ASN A 152 -14.62 19.67 -17.98
C ASN A 152 -15.22 18.25 -18.00
N ILE A 153 -14.37 17.23 -17.87
CA ILE A 153 -14.76 15.81 -17.89
C ILE A 153 -14.87 15.31 -16.45
N PRO A 154 -16.04 14.80 -16.00
CA PRO A 154 -16.19 14.26 -14.65
C PRO A 154 -15.32 13.01 -14.43
N ILE A 155 -14.61 12.97 -13.30
CA ILE A 155 -13.87 11.80 -12.81
C ILE A 155 -14.76 11.01 -11.87
N ARG A 156 -14.82 9.69 -12.05
CA ARG A 156 -15.52 8.76 -11.16
C ARG A 156 -14.86 8.76 -9.77
N GLN A 157 -15.62 9.06 -8.73
CA GLN A 157 -15.09 9.16 -7.36
C GLN A 157 -14.93 7.78 -6.70
N ASN A 158 -15.57 6.74 -7.22
CA ASN A 158 -15.34 5.35 -6.77
C ASN A 158 -14.03 4.74 -7.33
N VAL A 159 -13.21 5.54 -8.03
CA VAL A 159 -11.90 5.17 -8.58
C VAL A 159 -10.81 5.84 -7.78
N ALA A 160 -9.79 5.09 -7.37
CA ALA A 160 -8.53 5.63 -6.88
C ALA A 160 -7.36 5.16 -7.74
N MET A 161 -6.32 5.99 -7.87
CA MET A 161 -5.20 5.68 -8.76
C MET A 161 -3.84 6.05 -8.17
N THR A 162 -2.83 5.26 -8.54
CA THR A 162 -1.42 5.55 -8.31
C THR A 162 -0.61 5.10 -9.53
N GLY A 163 0.48 5.81 -9.79
CA GLY A 163 1.39 5.50 -10.88
C GLY A 163 2.30 6.67 -11.18
N SER A 164 3.57 6.38 -11.42
CA SER A 164 4.46 7.35 -12.06
C SER A 164 4.14 7.42 -13.55
N LEU A 165 4.53 8.52 -14.20
CA LEU A 165 4.28 8.74 -15.62
C LEU A 165 5.53 9.32 -16.27
N ASN A 166 6.01 8.65 -17.32
CA ASN A 166 7.09 9.23 -18.12
C ASN A 166 6.56 10.28 -19.10
N VAL A 167 7.47 11.07 -19.68
CA VAL A 167 7.14 12.13 -20.66
C VAL A 167 6.48 11.63 -21.95
N ARG A 168 6.43 10.30 -22.17
CA ARG A 168 5.79 9.66 -23.32
C ARG A 168 4.43 9.05 -22.98
N GLY A 169 3.90 9.27 -21.78
CA GLY A 169 2.58 8.76 -21.38
C GLY A 169 2.55 7.28 -20.97
N MET A 170 3.70 6.66 -20.68
CA MET A 170 3.75 5.30 -20.12
C MET A 170 3.64 5.33 -18.60
N VAL A 171 2.85 4.43 -18.05
CA VAL A 171 2.67 4.28 -16.60
C VAL A 171 3.83 3.46 -16.03
N LEU A 172 4.49 4.00 -15.00
CA LEU A 172 5.69 3.44 -14.39
C LEU A 172 5.41 2.88 -12.98
N PRO A 173 6.18 1.86 -12.54
CA PRO A 173 5.98 1.21 -11.25
C PRO A 173 6.13 2.18 -10.08
N ILE A 174 5.47 1.84 -8.97
CA ILE A 174 5.50 2.58 -7.72
C ILE A 174 5.81 1.65 -6.54
N GLY A 175 6.23 2.23 -5.41
CA GLY A 175 6.36 1.52 -4.14
C GLY A 175 5.03 1.42 -3.39
N ALA A 176 4.96 0.46 -2.46
CA ALA A 176 3.85 0.28 -1.53
C ALA A 176 2.46 0.10 -2.19
N ALA A 177 2.40 -0.59 -3.33
CA ALA A 177 1.15 -0.82 -4.08
C ALA A 177 0.05 -1.45 -3.21
N THR A 178 0.39 -2.48 -2.43
CA THR A 178 -0.57 -3.16 -1.54
C THR A 178 -1.13 -2.20 -0.48
N ALA A 179 -0.27 -1.50 0.27
CA ALA A 179 -0.72 -0.57 1.32
C ALA A 179 -1.64 0.54 0.77
N LYS A 180 -1.29 1.09 -0.41
CA LYS A 180 -2.10 2.09 -1.12
C LYS A 180 -3.48 1.56 -1.50
N LEU A 181 -3.54 0.37 -2.09
CA LEU A 181 -4.80 -0.26 -2.50
C LEU A 181 -5.67 -0.63 -1.29
N GLU A 182 -5.08 -1.12 -0.20
CA GLU A 182 -5.83 -1.41 1.03
C GLU A 182 -6.39 -0.13 1.68
N ALA A 183 -5.68 0.99 1.61
CA ALA A 183 -6.20 2.28 2.07
C ALA A 183 -7.40 2.74 1.22
N ALA A 184 -7.33 2.56 -0.10
CA ALA A 184 -8.45 2.83 -1.00
C ALA A 184 -9.68 1.99 -0.65
N ALA A 185 -9.50 0.68 -0.54
CA ALA A 185 -10.58 -0.25 -0.20
C ALA A 185 -11.17 0.05 1.18
N GLY A 186 -10.31 0.34 2.18
CA GLY A 186 -10.74 0.75 3.52
C GLY A 186 -11.53 2.05 3.55
N ALA A 187 -11.25 2.97 2.61
CA ALA A 187 -11.99 4.21 2.41
C ALA A 187 -13.33 4.02 1.64
N GLY A 188 -13.61 2.81 1.13
CA GLY A 188 -14.83 2.51 0.39
C GLY A 188 -14.71 2.72 -1.13
N VAL A 189 -13.50 2.85 -1.67
CA VAL A 189 -13.24 2.87 -3.11
C VAL A 189 -13.47 1.47 -3.68
N THR A 190 -14.12 1.38 -4.85
CA THR A 190 -14.46 0.10 -5.48
C THR A 190 -13.57 -0.25 -6.67
N VAL A 191 -12.81 0.70 -7.20
CA VAL A 191 -11.89 0.49 -8.34
C VAL A 191 -10.52 1.10 -8.05
N GLY A 192 -9.47 0.28 -8.05
CA GLY A 192 -8.08 0.70 -7.91
C GLY A 192 -7.31 0.60 -9.23
N LEU A 193 -6.67 1.69 -9.64
CA LEU A 193 -5.79 1.72 -10.82
C LEU A 193 -4.33 1.77 -10.38
N VAL A 194 -3.53 0.83 -10.88
CA VAL A 194 -2.12 0.64 -10.49
C VAL A 194 -1.28 0.36 -11.75
N PRO A 195 0.04 0.59 -11.76
CA PRO A 195 0.87 0.21 -12.91
C PRO A 195 0.79 -1.30 -13.17
N ILE A 196 0.75 -1.70 -14.44
CA ILE A 196 0.70 -3.13 -14.82
C ILE A 196 1.91 -3.92 -14.26
N SER A 197 3.06 -3.26 -14.18
CA SER A 197 4.30 -3.80 -13.62
C SER A 197 4.19 -4.14 -12.13
N ASN A 198 3.26 -3.51 -11.40
CA ASN A 198 3.02 -3.76 -9.99
C ASN A 198 1.97 -4.83 -9.72
N LEU A 199 1.31 -5.41 -10.73
CA LEU A 199 0.27 -6.44 -10.50
C LEU A 199 0.79 -7.65 -9.70
N LYS A 200 2.08 -7.97 -9.85
CA LYS A 200 2.76 -9.01 -9.06
C LYS A 200 3.06 -8.62 -7.61
N ASP A 201 3.04 -7.32 -7.31
CA ASP A 201 3.30 -6.76 -5.97
C ASP A 201 1.98 -6.53 -5.19
N VAL A 202 0.83 -6.77 -5.84
CA VAL A 202 -0.50 -6.64 -5.23
C VAL A 202 -0.82 -7.90 -4.42
N MET A 203 -0.84 -7.74 -3.10
CA MET A 203 -1.13 -8.77 -2.10
C MET A 203 -2.20 -8.27 -1.12
N ILE A 204 -3.30 -7.75 -1.64
CA ILE A 204 -4.39 -7.22 -0.80
C ILE A 204 -5.11 -8.34 -0.04
N ARG A 205 -5.49 -8.07 1.21
CA ARG A 205 -6.25 -9.02 2.04
C ARG A 205 -7.61 -9.33 1.41
N LYS A 206 -8.09 -10.56 1.60
CA LYS A 206 -9.36 -11.07 1.05
C LYS A 206 -10.56 -10.13 1.26
N LYS A 207 -10.69 -9.58 2.48
CA LYS A 207 -11.73 -8.61 2.84
C LYS A 207 -11.79 -7.37 1.94
N PHE A 208 -10.66 -7.00 1.32
CA PHE A 208 -10.55 -5.86 0.40
C PHE A 208 -10.68 -6.29 -1.06
N SER A 209 -10.15 -7.46 -1.44
CA SER A 209 -10.32 -7.99 -2.80
C SER A 209 -11.78 -8.30 -3.14
N ASP A 210 -12.60 -8.60 -2.13
CA ASP A 210 -14.03 -8.87 -2.30
C ASP A 210 -14.85 -7.59 -2.57
N THR A 211 -14.32 -6.41 -2.19
CA THR A 211 -15.03 -5.12 -2.29
C THR A 211 -14.46 -4.18 -3.33
N MET A 212 -13.23 -4.42 -3.80
CA MET A 212 -12.53 -3.52 -4.72
C MET A 212 -11.90 -4.30 -5.88
N GLU A 213 -12.20 -3.86 -7.10
CA GLU A 213 -11.56 -4.37 -8.31
C GLU A 213 -10.25 -3.61 -8.57
N VAL A 214 -9.20 -4.31 -8.99
CA VAL A 214 -7.90 -3.72 -9.28
C VAL A 214 -7.56 -3.92 -10.75
N TYR A 215 -7.09 -2.87 -11.41
CA TYR A 215 -6.71 -2.90 -12.80
C TYR A 215 -5.28 -2.36 -13.00
N GLY A 216 -4.47 -3.12 -13.71
CA GLY A 216 -3.11 -2.78 -14.11
C GLY A 216 -3.10 -1.95 -15.40
N MET A 217 -2.50 -0.77 -15.35
CA MET A 217 -2.45 0.21 -16.45
C MET A 217 -1.08 0.21 -17.12
N THR A 218 -1.04 0.26 -18.45
CA THR A 218 0.23 0.33 -19.20
C THR A 218 0.51 1.74 -19.70
N THR A 219 -0.53 2.43 -20.18
CA THR A 219 -0.43 3.78 -20.74
C THR A 219 -1.42 4.72 -20.06
N TYR A 220 -1.20 6.03 -20.20
CA TYR A 220 -2.15 7.02 -19.70
C TYR A 220 -3.53 6.90 -20.36
N ARG A 221 -3.61 6.40 -21.61
CA ARG A 221 -4.88 6.11 -22.28
C ARG A 221 -5.72 5.12 -21.48
N ASP A 222 -5.12 4.09 -20.91
CA ASP A 222 -5.80 3.11 -20.04
C ASP A 222 -6.40 3.80 -18.81
N VAL A 223 -5.61 4.67 -18.17
CA VAL A 223 -6.05 5.42 -16.99
C VAL A 223 -7.26 6.29 -17.32
N ALA A 224 -7.20 7.05 -18.42
CA ALA A 224 -8.29 7.91 -18.86
C ALA A 224 -9.58 7.12 -19.16
N GLU A 225 -9.46 5.93 -19.75
CA GLU A 225 -10.60 5.08 -20.08
C GLU A 225 -11.38 4.61 -18.84
N TYR A 226 -10.67 4.29 -17.76
CA TYR A 226 -11.27 3.81 -16.51
C TYR A 226 -11.65 4.91 -15.52
N ALA A 227 -10.93 6.04 -15.52
CA ALA A 227 -11.12 7.11 -14.55
C ALA A 227 -12.30 8.05 -14.87
N PHE A 228 -12.51 8.38 -16.14
CA PHE A 228 -13.52 9.35 -16.56
C PHE A 228 -14.91 8.74 -16.74
N GLU A 229 -15.95 9.51 -16.41
CA GLU A 229 -17.35 9.22 -16.75
C GLU A 229 -17.53 9.16 -18.27
N ASP A 230 -18.42 8.30 -18.75
CA ASP A 230 -18.67 8.18 -20.18
C ASP A 230 -19.42 9.41 -20.70
N CYS A 231 -18.76 10.19 -21.56
CA CYS A 231 -19.31 11.39 -22.17
C CYS A 231 -18.60 11.70 -23.50
N PRO A 232 -19.18 12.54 -24.38
CA PRO A 232 -18.57 12.85 -25.68
C PRO A 232 -17.15 13.44 -25.56
N ALA A 233 -16.89 14.25 -24.53
CA ALA A 233 -15.58 14.84 -24.30
C ALA A 233 -14.52 13.78 -23.92
N LYS A 234 -14.92 12.70 -23.22
CA LYS A 234 -14.05 11.54 -22.97
C LYS A 234 -13.69 10.85 -24.28
N ASP A 235 -14.65 10.63 -25.17
CA ASP A 235 -14.39 9.96 -26.46
C ASP A 235 -13.42 10.77 -27.33
N GLU A 236 -13.54 12.10 -27.34
CA GLU A 236 -12.60 12.99 -28.01
C GLU A 236 -11.19 12.94 -27.38
N LEU A 237 -11.11 12.92 -26.05
CA LEU A 237 -9.84 12.77 -25.34
C LEU A 237 -9.17 11.42 -25.67
N LEU A 238 -9.93 10.32 -25.67
CA LEU A 238 -9.39 8.99 -25.99
C LEU A 238 -8.86 8.94 -27.43
N LYS A 239 -9.56 9.56 -28.40
CA LYS A 239 -9.06 9.68 -29.78
C LYS A 239 -7.72 10.42 -29.86
N LYS A 240 -7.55 11.49 -29.08
CA LYS A 240 -6.25 12.20 -29.00
C LYS A 240 -5.16 11.31 -28.42
N LEU A 241 -5.51 10.37 -27.55
CA LEU A 241 -4.58 9.45 -26.89
C LEU A 241 -4.32 8.16 -27.69
N ASP A 242 -4.95 7.93 -28.85
CA ASP A 242 -4.76 6.71 -29.65
C ASP A 242 -3.32 6.52 -30.12
N HIS A 243 -2.52 7.58 -30.22
CA HIS A 243 -1.08 7.47 -30.52
C HIS A 243 -0.28 6.73 -29.43
N LEU A 244 -0.78 6.68 -28.19
CA LEU A 244 -0.17 5.91 -27.10
C LEU A 244 -0.47 4.42 -27.23
N ASN A 245 -1.68 4.09 -27.67
CA ASN A 245 -2.08 2.72 -27.95
C ASN A 245 -3.25 2.67 -28.97
N PRO A 246 -2.97 2.41 -30.26
CA PRO A 246 -3.99 2.38 -31.29
C PRO A 246 -4.96 1.19 -31.18
N ALA A 247 -4.58 0.15 -30.44
CA ALA A 247 -5.36 -1.08 -30.30
C ALA A 247 -6.45 -0.99 -29.22
N GLY A 248 -6.61 0.16 -28.55
CA GLY A 248 -7.55 0.34 -27.44
C GLY A 248 -6.88 0.15 -26.07
N SER A 249 -7.66 -0.09 -25.02
CA SER A 249 -7.09 -0.28 -23.68
C SER A 249 -6.33 -1.61 -23.54
N THR A 250 -5.17 -1.54 -22.91
CA THR A 250 -4.34 -2.65 -22.45
C THR A 250 -4.49 -2.92 -20.96
N ALA A 251 -5.55 -2.40 -20.33
CA ALA A 251 -5.78 -2.62 -18.91
C ALA A 251 -5.98 -4.12 -18.61
N VAL A 252 -5.29 -4.61 -17.58
CA VAL A 252 -5.40 -6.00 -17.13
C VAL A 252 -6.05 -6.02 -15.76
N LYS A 253 -7.20 -6.69 -15.63
CA LYS A 253 -7.83 -6.91 -14.33
C LYS A 253 -6.97 -7.86 -13.49
N TRP A 254 -6.60 -7.43 -12.30
CA TRP A 254 -5.92 -8.26 -11.32
C TRP A 254 -6.88 -9.34 -10.79
N VAL A 255 -6.37 -10.55 -10.61
CA VAL A 255 -7.11 -11.67 -10.04
C VAL A 255 -6.39 -12.09 -8.76
N PRO A 256 -7.09 -12.15 -7.61
CA PRO A 256 -6.50 -12.63 -6.37
C PRO A 256 -5.93 -14.05 -6.53
N PRO A 257 -4.77 -14.36 -5.93
CA PRO A 257 -4.29 -15.74 -5.90
C PRO A 257 -5.31 -16.64 -5.21
N VAL A 258 -5.55 -17.82 -5.79
CA VAL A 258 -6.47 -18.82 -5.21
C VAL A 258 -5.91 -19.28 -3.87
N GLU A 259 -6.66 -19.04 -2.80
CA GLU A 259 -6.33 -19.57 -1.47
C GLU A 259 -6.39 -21.10 -1.54
N LYS A 260 -5.30 -21.77 -1.19
CA LYS A 260 -5.32 -23.23 -0.99
C LYS A 260 -5.97 -23.49 0.36
N GLU A 261 -7.19 -24.02 0.37
CA GLU A 261 -7.78 -24.57 1.59
C GLU A 261 -6.98 -25.79 2.02
N VAL A 262 -6.61 -25.85 3.29
CA VAL A 262 -6.03 -27.06 3.88
C VAL A 262 -7.11 -28.11 3.90
N SER A 263 -6.88 -29.29 3.30
CA SER A 263 -7.91 -30.33 3.27
C SER A 263 -8.22 -30.81 4.68
N GLU A 264 -9.44 -31.30 4.92
CA GLU A 264 -9.82 -31.90 6.21
C GLU A 264 -8.91 -33.10 6.57
N GLU A 265 -8.35 -33.79 5.56
CA GLU A 265 -7.36 -34.85 5.75
C GLU A 265 -6.01 -34.30 6.24
N ASP A 266 -5.50 -33.24 5.62
CA ASP A 266 -4.24 -32.59 6.03
C ASP A 266 -4.36 -31.98 7.43
N ARG A 267 -5.52 -31.38 7.74
CA ARG A 267 -5.80 -30.82 9.06
C ARG A 267 -5.84 -31.91 10.13
N LYS A 268 -6.53 -33.02 9.87
CA LYS A 268 -6.59 -34.14 10.79
C LYS A 268 -5.21 -34.79 10.98
N ALA A 269 -4.44 -34.95 9.91
CA ALA A 269 -3.06 -35.44 9.99
C ALA A 269 -2.17 -34.54 10.84
N LEU A 270 -2.35 -33.22 10.76
CA LEU A 270 -1.63 -32.25 11.59
C LEU A 270 -2.07 -32.34 13.07
N GLU A 271 -3.38 -32.42 13.34
CA GLU A 271 -3.92 -32.58 14.71
C GLU A 271 -3.44 -33.89 15.36
N ASP A 272 -3.39 -34.99 14.60
CA ASP A 272 -2.90 -36.29 15.07
C ASP A 272 -1.37 -36.29 15.31
N ALA A 273 -0.59 -35.60 14.46
CA ALA A 273 0.85 -35.43 14.65
C ALA A 273 1.17 -34.62 15.92
N ILE A 274 0.39 -33.58 16.19
CA ILE A 274 0.59 -32.71 17.36
C ILE A 274 0.26 -33.44 18.66
N LYS A 275 -0.83 -34.21 18.70
CA LYS A 275 -1.12 -35.07 19.87
C LYS A 275 0.00 -36.06 20.15
N LYS A 276 0.60 -36.61 19.10
CA LYS A 276 1.71 -37.55 19.24
C LYS A 276 2.97 -36.87 19.80
N GLU A 277 3.30 -35.67 19.35
CA GLU A 277 4.39 -34.86 19.94
C GLU A 277 4.09 -34.49 21.40
N GLU A 278 2.88 -34.06 21.73
CA GLU A 278 2.49 -33.74 23.12
C GLU A 278 2.58 -34.97 24.04
N GLU A 279 2.19 -36.16 23.55
CA GLU A 279 2.33 -37.43 24.29
C GLU A 279 3.80 -37.85 24.47
N GLU A 280 4.65 -37.68 23.45
CA GLU A 280 6.09 -37.96 23.54
C GLU A 280 6.83 -36.98 24.49
N GLU A 281 6.47 -35.69 24.47
CA GLU A 281 7.05 -34.67 25.35
C GLU A 281 6.60 -34.86 26.81
N ALA A 282 5.34 -35.24 27.04
CA ALA A 282 4.84 -35.60 28.36
C ALA A 282 5.48 -36.89 28.93
N ALA A 283 5.76 -37.88 28.07
CA ALA A 283 6.47 -39.09 28.45
C ALA A 283 7.96 -38.81 28.78
N ALA A 284 8.59 -37.87 28.09
CA ALA A 284 9.97 -37.44 28.36
C ALA A 284 10.10 -36.56 29.62
N ALA A 285 9.04 -35.85 30.01
CA ALA A 285 9.00 -35.01 31.21
C ALA A 285 8.64 -35.75 32.51
N ALA A 286 8.36 -37.06 32.44
CA ALA A 286 8.09 -37.87 33.62
C ALA A 286 9.34 -37.96 34.53
N PRO A 287 9.24 -37.66 35.85
CA PRO A 287 10.40 -37.67 36.73
C PRO A 287 11.00 -39.09 36.81
N ALA A 288 12.33 -39.18 36.76
CA ALA A 288 13.05 -40.43 36.94
C ALA A 288 12.65 -41.07 38.28
N PRO A 289 12.44 -42.41 38.33
CA PRO A 289 12.06 -43.07 39.58
C PRO A 289 13.15 -42.85 40.63
N GLU A 290 12.74 -42.40 41.82
CA GLU A 290 13.65 -42.31 42.97
C GLU A 290 14.26 -43.70 43.23
N THR A 291 15.55 -43.83 42.94
CA THR A 291 16.32 -45.02 43.30
C THR A 291 16.45 -45.03 44.81
N GLY A 292 15.73 -45.96 45.46
CA GLY A 292 15.85 -46.22 46.89
C GLY A 292 17.31 -46.46 47.26
N SER A 293 17.79 -45.72 48.25
CA SER A 293 19.07 -45.93 48.89
C SER A 293 19.02 -47.22 49.71
N ASP A 294 19.75 -48.24 49.25
CA ASP A 294 20.10 -49.40 50.07
C ASP A 294 21.33 -49.04 50.91
N ASP A 295 21.16 -49.14 52.22
CA ASP A 295 22.19 -49.01 53.24
C ASP A 295 23.22 -50.14 53.11
N SER A 296 24.51 -49.80 52.96
CA SER A 296 25.58 -50.63 53.51
C SER A 296 26.84 -49.83 53.83
N ASP A 297 27.07 -49.70 55.14
CA ASP A 297 28.30 -49.34 55.84
C ASP A 297 29.58 -49.92 55.25
N SER A 298 30.63 -49.09 55.14
CA SER A 298 32.00 -49.50 55.48
C SER A 298 32.95 -48.30 55.67
N LEU A 299 33.12 -47.93 56.95
CA LEU A 299 34.38 -47.68 57.69
C LEU A 299 35.51 -46.81 57.04
N ILE A 300 35.73 -45.67 57.70
CA ILE A 300 36.89 -44.74 57.71
C ILE A 300 38.16 -45.43 58.29
N PRO A 301 39.40 -44.89 58.17
CA PRO A 301 39.83 -43.78 59.05
C PRO A 301 40.89 -42.78 58.52
N SER A 302 40.67 -41.50 58.88
CA SER A 302 41.58 -40.43 59.37
C SER A 302 43.05 -40.26 58.89
N GLY A 303 43.41 -39.00 58.63
CA GLY A 303 44.75 -38.45 58.91
C GLY A 303 45.07 -37.11 58.23
N ASP A 304 45.09 -36.02 59.03
CA ASP A 304 45.95 -34.81 59.01
C ASP A 304 46.22 -34.01 57.70
N ALA A 305 46.44 -32.69 57.65
CA ALA A 305 46.29 -31.51 58.50
C ALA A 305 46.79 -30.28 57.67
N VAL A 306 46.22 -29.08 57.92
CA VAL A 306 46.88 -27.74 57.94
C VAL A 306 46.99 -26.84 56.66
N ALA A 307 46.76 -25.54 56.97
CA ALA A 307 47.08 -24.25 56.30
C ALA A 307 46.11 -23.77 55.21
N VAL A 308 45.29 -22.72 55.37
CA VAL A 308 45.49 -21.30 55.77
C VAL A 308 46.50 -20.55 54.89
N ALA A 309 45.99 -19.71 53.98
CA ALA A 309 46.45 -18.33 53.76
C ALA A 309 45.51 -17.58 52.79
N ASN A 310 45.01 -16.45 53.26
CA ASN A 310 44.49 -15.33 52.47
C ASN A 310 45.60 -14.72 51.61
N THR A 311 45.23 -14.14 50.47
CA THR A 311 45.73 -12.82 50.02
C THR A 311 44.70 -12.15 49.13
N GLU A 312 44.39 -10.89 49.50
CA GLU A 312 43.72 -9.82 48.76
C GLU A 312 44.48 -9.52 47.43
N GLU A 313 43.87 -8.97 46.39
CA GLU A 313 43.44 -7.56 46.21
C GLU A 313 42.49 -7.45 45.00
#